data_AF-A0A1V5L8K5-F1
#
_entry.id   AF-A0A1V5L8K5-F1
#
_cell.length_a   1.000
_cell.length_b   1.000
_cell.length_c   1.000
_cell.angle_alpha   90.00
_cell.angle_beta   90.00
_cell.angle_gamma   90.00
#
_symmetry.space_group_name_H-M   'P 1'
#
loop_
_entity.id
_entity.type
_entity.pdbx_description
1 polymer ?
#
loop_
_entity_poly.entity_id
_entity_poly.type
_entity_poly.pdbx_seq_one_letter_code
_entity_poly.pdbx_strand_id
1 'polypeptide(L)'
;MRLYLTKPDVSRIYEFEIYYRASSPVRLEDVEEGMQPERLQLVGAWPNPFNSSAAIRLFVPELMEVRASIMNSRGQMVAQVANGTLPRGLHTFQWQGRTDAGQAAASGIYYINVLGVDAAGQRSLQVRPITLMR
;
A
#
# COMPACT_ATOMS: atom_id res chain seq x y z
N MET A 1 -35.53 -11.11 -7.60
CA MET A 1 -35.92 -9.99 -8.48
C MET A 1 -34.77 -9.74 -9.45
N ARG A 2 -34.98 -9.87 -10.77
CA ARG A 2 -33.93 -9.68 -11.79
C ARG A 2 -33.94 -8.24 -12.27
N LEU A 3 -32.80 -7.56 -12.21
CA LEU A 3 -32.59 -6.25 -12.83
C LEU A 3 -31.46 -6.39 -13.85
N TYR A 4 -31.76 -6.05 -15.10
CA TYR A 4 -30.79 -5.98 -16.19
C TYR A 4 -30.21 -4.57 -16.21
N LEU A 5 -28.90 -4.44 -16.02
CA LEU A 5 -28.16 -3.22 -16.36
C LEU A 5 -27.33 -3.51 -17.60
N THR A 6 -27.74 -2.93 -18.71
CA THR A 6 -27.03 -2.94 -19.99
C THR A 6 -25.73 -2.15 -19.83
N LYS A 7 -24.58 -2.81 -19.98
CA LYS A 7 -23.25 -2.18 -20.02
C LYS A 7 -22.93 -1.73 -21.46
N PRO A 8 -22.23 -0.61 -21.66
CA PRO A 8 -21.23 -0.51 -22.72
C PRO A 8 -19.85 -0.78 -22.12
N ASP A 9 -19.30 -1.92 -22.54
CA ASP A 9 -17.88 -2.26 -22.68
C ASP A 9 -16.87 -1.75 -21.63
N VAL A 10 -16.52 -2.62 -20.67
CA VAL A 10 -15.15 -2.72 -20.15
C VAL A 10 -14.85 -4.19 -19.91
N SER A 11 -14.05 -4.77 -20.79
CA SER A 11 -13.50 -6.12 -20.70
C SER A 11 -12.50 -6.22 -19.54
N ARG A 12 -12.97 -6.58 -18.34
CA ARG A 12 -12.26 -7.29 -17.25
C ARG A 12 -13.22 -7.46 -16.07
N ILE A 13 -13.85 -8.63 -15.98
CA ILE A 13 -14.75 -8.99 -14.88
C ILE A 13 -13.86 -9.46 -13.72
N TYR A 14 -13.78 -8.68 -12.65
CA TYR A 14 -13.43 -9.23 -11.34
C TYR A 14 -14.71 -9.83 -10.77
N GLU A 15 -14.76 -11.15 -10.71
CA GLU A 15 -15.83 -11.88 -10.04
C GLU A 15 -15.56 -11.80 -8.52
N PHE A 16 -16.30 -10.93 -7.84
CA PHE A 16 -16.37 -10.93 -6.39
C PHE A 16 -17.59 -11.75 -5.98
N GLU A 17 -17.40 -13.01 -5.60
CA GLU A 17 -18.43 -13.76 -4.88
C GLU A 17 -18.52 -13.19 -3.45
N ILE A 18 -19.45 -12.28 -3.22
CA ILE A 18 -19.81 -11.83 -1.87
C ILE A 18 -20.73 -12.89 -1.26
N TYR A 19 -20.18 -13.78 -0.44
CA TYR A 19 -20.97 -14.68 0.39
C TYR A 19 -21.64 -13.90 1.54
N TYR A 20 -22.82 -13.34 1.28
CA TYR A 20 -23.73 -12.93 2.34
C TYR A 20 -24.38 -14.18 2.96
N ARG A 21 -23.77 -14.74 4.01
CA ARG A 21 -24.49 -15.66 4.89
C ARG A 21 -25.33 -14.80 5.85
N ALA A 22 -26.62 -14.73 5.60
CA ALA A 22 -27.57 -14.09 6.51
C ALA A 22 -27.63 -14.87 7.84
N SER A 23 -27.31 -14.23 8.97
CA SER A 23 -28.12 -14.24 10.20
C SER A 23 -27.38 -13.62 11.39
N SER A 24 -27.60 -12.32 11.63
CA SER A 24 -27.87 -11.68 12.93
C SER A 24 -27.90 -10.16 12.70
N PRO A 25 -28.83 -9.39 13.30
CA PRO A 25 -28.71 -7.94 13.31
C PRO A 25 -27.44 -7.59 14.09
N VAL A 26 -26.42 -7.09 13.40
CA VAL A 26 -25.25 -6.49 14.03
C VAL A 26 -25.77 -5.36 14.91
N ARG A 27 -25.68 -5.51 16.24
CA ARG A 27 -25.90 -4.39 17.15
C ARG A 27 -24.85 -3.35 16.83
N LEU A 28 -25.20 -2.07 16.86
CA LEU A 28 -24.25 -0.98 16.61
C LEU A 28 -23.09 -0.97 17.63
N GLU A 29 -23.22 -1.71 18.74
CA GLU A 29 -22.14 -1.95 19.71
C GLU A 29 -21.20 -3.13 19.36
N ASP A 30 -21.57 -3.99 18.40
CA ASP A 30 -20.81 -5.18 17.96
C ASP A 30 -20.10 -4.95 16.61
N VAL A 31 -19.71 -3.71 16.31
CA VAL A 31 -18.68 -3.48 15.30
C VAL A 31 -17.38 -3.94 15.95
N GLU A 32 -17.06 -5.23 15.82
CA GLU A 32 -15.74 -5.76 16.16
C GLU A 32 -14.70 -4.75 15.66
N GLU A 33 -13.90 -4.21 16.59
CA GLU A 33 -12.72 -3.42 16.26
C GLU A 33 -11.94 -4.19 15.21
N GLY A 34 -12.11 -3.80 13.95
CA GLY A 34 -11.69 -4.60 12.81
C GLY A 34 -10.23 -4.94 12.99
N MET A 35 -9.94 -6.24 13.10
CA MET A 35 -8.65 -6.84 13.41
C MET A 35 -7.51 -6.02 12.77
N GLN A 36 -6.88 -5.16 13.57
CA GLN A 36 -5.81 -4.30 13.06
C GLN A 36 -4.60 -5.19 12.76
N PRO A 37 -3.84 -4.91 11.68
CA PRO A 37 -2.72 -5.76 11.32
C PRO A 37 -1.73 -5.89 12.48
N GLU A 38 -1.41 -7.12 12.89
CA GLU A 38 -0.42 -7.36 13.96
C GLU A 38 1.03 -7.25 13.46
N ARG A 39 1.22 -6.98 12.16
CA ARG A 39 2.52 -6.94 11.52
C ARG A 39 2.64 -5.71 10.63
N LEU A 40 3.89 -5.29 10.40
CA LEU A 40 4.21 -4.26 9.43
C LEU A 40 3.64 -4.64 8.06
N GLN A 41 2.79 -3.79 7.51
CA GLN A 41 2.10 -4.07 6.26
C GLN A 41 2.20 -2.90 5.29
N LEU A 42 2.92 -3.09 4.19
CA LEU A 42 2.82 -2.20 3.04
C LEU A 42 1.45 -2.42 2.37
N VAL A 43 0.50 -1.54 2.66
CA VAL A 43 -0.89 -1.61 2.15
C VAL A 43 -0.90 -1.49 0.63
N GLY A 44 -0.05 -0.62 0.08
CA GLY A 44 0.14 -0.44 -1.36
C GLY A 44 0.45 1.00 -1.73
N ALA A 45 0.43 1.26 -3.04
CA ALA A 45 0.51 2.60 -3.59
C ALA A 45 -0.72 2.90 -4.44
N TRP A 46 -1.23 4.12 -4.34
CA TRP A 46 -2.35 4.58 -5.15
C TRP A 46 -2.12 6.02 -5.67
N PRO A 47 -2.42 6.29 -6.94
CA PRO A 47 -2.76 5.32 -7.98
C PRO A 47 -1.55 4.42 -8.31
N ASN A 48 -1.81 3.23 -8.83
CA ASN A 48 -0.79 2.36 -9.41
C ASN A 48 -1.45 1.54 -10.55
N PRO A 49 -1.09 1.77 -11.83
CA PRO A 49 -0.04 2.68 -12.32
C PRO A 49 -0.31 4.18 -12.05
N PHE A 50 0.74 5.02 -12.11
CA PHE A 50 0.64 6.47 -11.89
C PHE A 50 1.51 7.28 -12.86
N ASN A 51 1.13 8.55 -13.12
CA ASN A 51 1.82 9.41 -14.08
C ASN A 51 2.80 10.39 -13.42
N SER A 52 2.40 10.99 -12.29
CA SER A 52 3.17 12.07 -11.63
C SER A 52 3.52 11.75 -10.18
N SER A 53 2.58 11.21 -9.42
CA SER A 53 2.83 10.84 -8.03
C SER A 53 1.94 9.69 -7.56
N ALA A 54 2.40 8.99 -6.54
CA ALA A 54 1.66 7.94 -5.86
C ALA A 54 1.74 8.13 -4.34
N ALA A 55 0.62 7.89 -3.68
CA ALA A 55 0.52 7.81 -2.23
C ALA A 55 0.83 6.38 -1.77
N ILE A 56 1.87 6.22 -0.98
CA ILE A 56 2.37 4.97 -0.42
C ILE A 56 1.81 4.81 0.98
N ARG A 57 1.00 3.79 1.20
CA ARG A 57 0.32 3.53 2.46
C ARG A 57 0.97 2.36 3.20
N LEU A 58 1.33 2.58 4.46
CA LEU A 58 1.99 1.63 5.34
C LEU A 58 1.22 1.56 6.65
N PHE A 59 0.85 0.36 7.11
CA PHE A 59 0.39 0.16 8.47
C PHE A 59 1.55 -0.30 9.36
N VAL A 60 1.71 0.39 10.48
CA VAL A 60 2.72 0.13 11.50
C VAL A 60 2.00 -0.43 12.73
N PRO A 61 2.30 -1.66 13.19
CA PRO A 61 1.55 -2.33 14.26
C PRO A 61 1.88 -1.83 15.66
N GLU A 62 3.08 -1.28 15.83
CA GLU A 62 3.62 -0.79 17.11
C GLU A 62 4.72 0.25 16.82
N LEU A 63 5.25 0.90 17.85
CA LEU A 63 6.36 1.84 17.66
C LEU A 63 7.59 1.09 17.09
N MET A 64 8.04 1.45 15.89
CA MET A 64 9.19 0.81 15.25
C MET A 64 10.00 1.76 14.37
N GLU A 65 11.29 1.46 14.19
CA GLU A 65 12.12 2.13 13.19
C GLU A 65 11.73 1.65 11.79
N VAL A 66 11.35 2.55 10.90
CA VAL A 66 10.92 2.24 9.54
C VAL A 66 11.83 2.93 8.53
N ARG A 67 12.29 2.17 7.54
CA ARG A 67 12.95 2.66 6.32
C ARG A 67 12.14 2.24 5.10
N ALA A 68 11.61 3.20 4.38
CA ALA A 68 10.90 2.99 3.12
C ALA A 68 11.69 3.64 1.98
N SER A 69 11.99 2.86 0.94
CA SER A 69 12.79 3.29 -0.21
C SER A 69 12.12 2.86 -1.52
N ILE A 70 12.31 3.66 -2.56
CA ILE A 70 12.00 3.29 -3.94
C ILE A 70 13.26 2.74 -4.59
N MET A 71 13.15 1.56 -5.18
CA MET A 71 14.23 0.88 -5.89
C MET A 71 13.86 0.73 -7.37
N ASN A 72 14.82 0.86 -8.27
CA ASN A 72 14.61 0.51 -9.68
C ASN A 72 14.73 -1.01 -9.91
N SER A 73 14.48 -1.47 -11.14
CA SER A 73 14.58 -2.88 -11.53
C SER A 73 15.98 -3.50 -11.38
N ARG A 74 17.02 -2.69 -11.27
CA ARG A 74 18.40 -3.13 -11.01
C ARG A 74 18.72 -3.22 -9.50
N GLY A 75 17.73 -3.00 -8.63
CA GLY A 75 17.93 -2.99 -7.18
C GLY A 75 18.69 -1.78 -6.67
N GLN A 76 18.80 -0.70 -7.46
CA GLN A 76 19.43 0.55 -7.01
C GLN A 76 18.39 1.44 -6.34
N MET A 77 18.77 2.09 -5.25
CA MET A 77 17.92 3.07 -4.58
C MET A 77 17.75 4.30 -5.46
N VAL A 78 16.49 4.70 -5.65
CA VAL A 78 16.06 5.83 -6.46
C VAL A 78 15.68 7.00 -5.56
N ALA A 79 14.92 6.71 -4.51
CA ALA A 79 14.48 7.71 -3.53
C ALA A 79 14.26 7.10 -2.15
N GLN A 80 14.49 7.88 -1.09
CA GLN A 80 14.08 7.54 0.27
C GLN A 80 12.73 8.22 0.58
N VAL A 81 11.73 7.40 0.93
CA VAL A 81 10.34 7.86 1.19
C VAL A 81 10.11 8.11 2.68
N ALA A 82 10.68 7.26 3.53
CA ALA A 82 10.62 7.40 4.98
C ALA A 82 11.89 6.84 5.62
N ASN A 83 12.36 7.49 6.68
CA ASN A 83 13.42 6.97 7.54
C ASN A 83 13.26 7.57 8.93
N GLY A 84 12.82 6.76 9.88
CA GLY A 84 12.64 7.19 11.26
C GLY A 84 11.70 6.28 12.04
N THR A 85 11.51 6.59 13.32
CA THR A 85 10.61 5.87 14.20
C THR A 85 9.16 6.31 13.95
N LEU A 86 8.27 5.36 13.65
CA LEU A 86 6.85 5.62 13.40
C LEU A 86 6.00 4.98 14.51
N PRO A 87 5.01 5.70 15.07
CA PRO A 87 4.07 5.11 16.02
C PRO A 87 3.12 4.14 15.32
N ARG A 88 2.41 3.32 16.11
CA ARG A 88 1.31 2.48 15.63
C ARG A 88 0.32 3.31 14.81
N GLY A 89 -0.09 2.79 13.67
CA GLY A 89 -1.14 3.38 12.85
C GLY A 89 -0.86 3.31 11.36
N LEU A 90 -1.78 3.91 10.60
CA LEU A 90 -1.66 4.04 9.15
C LEU A 90 -0.89 5.32 8.81
N HIS A 91 0.19 5.15 8.06
CA HIS A 91 1.04 6.21 7.54
C HIS A 91 0.89 6.31 6.03
N THR A 92 0.89 7.54 5.52
CA THR A 92 0.84 7.81 4.07
C THR A 92 1.99 8.72 3.68
N PHE A 93 2.77 8.29 2.69
CA PHE A 93 3.88 9.04 2.14
C PHE A 93 3.66 9.32 0.65
N GLN A 94 4.14 10.45 0.15
CA GLN A 94 4.01 10.78 -1.27
C GLN A 94 5.34 10.54 -1.99
N TRP A 95 5.32 9.79 -3.09
CA TRP A 95 6.42 9.77 -4.04
C TRP A 95 6.01 10.47 -5.34
N GLN A 96 6.78 11.48 -5.75
CA GLN A 96 6.49 12.30 -6.94
C GLN A 96 7.22 11.81 -8.20
N GLY A 97 7.60 10.53 -8.23
CA GLY A 97 8.39 9.97 -9.34
C GLY A 97 9.77 10.61 -9.50
N ARG A 98 10.32 11.26 -8.47
CA ARG A 98 11.65 11.90 -8.51
C ARG A 98 12.68 11.08 -7.75
N THR A 99 13.93 11.19 -8.18
CA THR A 99 15.08 10.66 -7.44
C THR A 99 15.41 11.55 -6.25
N ASP A 100 16.25 11.08 -5.32
CA ASP A 100 16.74 11.91 -4.21
C ASP A 100 17.52 13.16 -4.69
N ALA A 101 18.09 13.11 -5.89
CA ALA A 101 18.73 14.26 -6.54
C ALA A 101 17.71 15.25 -7.16
N GLY A 102 16.41 15.03 -6.97
CA GLY A 102 15.33 15.87 -7.51
C GLY A 102 15.03 15.66 -9.00
N GLN A 103 15.78 14.78 -9.67
CA GLN A 103 15.60 14.47 -11.09
C GLN A 103 14.37 13.60 -11.31
N ALA A 104 13.74 13.70 -12.48
CA ALA A 104 12.58 12.88 -12.81
C ALA A 104 13.02 11.43 -13.13
N ALA A 105 12.53 10.42 -12.39
CA ALA A 105 12.89 9.01 -12.57
C ALA A 105 12.16 8.35 -13.76
N ALA A 106 12.83 7.70 -14.71
CA ALA A 106 12.19 7.23 -15.97
C ALA A 106 10.90 6.39 -15.79
N SER A 107 10.05 6.33 -16.82
CA SER A 107 8.88 5.43 -16.82
C SER A 107 9.32 3.96 -16.73
N GLY A 108 8.56 3.17 -15.98
CA GLY A 108 8.91 1.77 -15.72
C GLY A 108 8.42 1.24 -14.37
N ILE A 109 8.87 0.03 -14.06
CA ILE A 109 8.57 -0.66 -12.80
C ILE A 109 9.63 -0.29 -11.76
N TYR A 110 9.15 0.07 -10.59
CA TYR A 110 9.92 0.31 -9.39
C TYR A 110 9.40 -0.58 -8.26
N TYR A 111 10.16 -0.68 -7.17
CA TYR A 111 9.79 -1.44 -5.99
C TYR A 111 9.82 -0.53 -4.77
N ILE A 112 8.73 -0.54 -4.01
CA ILE A 112 8.73 0.01 -2.66
C ILE A 112 9.28 -1.07 -1.74
N ASN A 113 10.42 -0.79 -1.14
CA ASN A 113 11.03 -1.63 -0.11
C ASN A 113 10.80 -0.98 1.26
N VAL A 114 10.15 -1.68 2.18
CA VAL A 114 9.95 -1.23 3.55
C VAL A 114 10.59 -2.21 4.51
N LEU A 115 11.57 -1.73 5.28
CA LEU A 115 12.16 -2.43 6.41
C LEU A 115 11.66 -1.80 7.70
N GLY A 116 11.08 -2.59 8.60
CA GLY A 116 10.78 -2.19 9.97
C GLY A 116 11.63 -2.97 10.98
N VAL A 117 12.01 -2.31 12.07
CA VAL A 117 12.70 -2.92 13.22
C VAL A 117 11.94 -2.52 14.49
N ASP A 118 11.37 -3.51 15.17
CA ASP A 118 10.64 -3.29 16.43
C ASP A 118 11.59 -3.06 17.62
N ALA A 119 11.01 -2.79 18.80
CA ALA A 119 11.78 -2.57 20.03
C ALA A 119 12.57 -3.81 20.49
N ALA A 120 12.17 -5.01 20.10
CA ALA A 120 12.90 -6.25 20.36
C ALA A 120 14.01 -6.52 19.32
N GLY A 121 14.15 -5.65 18.31
CA GLY A 121 15.12 -5.79 17.22
C GLY A 121 14.68 -6.75 16.11
N GLN A 122 13.44 -7.24 16.12
CA GLN A 122 12.94 -8.10 15.05
C GLN A 122 12.74 -7.29 13.77
N ARG A 123 13.12 -7.89 12.64
CA ARG A 123 13.09 -7.22 11.34
C ARG A 123 11.91 -7.72 10.51
N SER A 124 11.15 -6.79 9.95
CA SER A 124 10.08 -7.06 8.98
C SER A 124 10.42 -6.41 7.64
N LEU A 125 10.33 -7.18 6.55
CA LEU A 125 10.55 -6.68 5.18
C LEU A 125 9.26 -6.83 4.35
N GLN A 126 8.85 -5.75 3.70
CA GLN A 126 7.75 -5.72 2.74
C GLN A 126 8.26 -5.14 1.43
N VAL A 127 7.93 -5.80 0.31
CA VAL A 127 8.30 -5.33 -1.03
C VAL A 127 7.08 -5.39 -1.92
N ARG A 128 6.76 -4.28 -2.62
CA ARG A 128 5.70 -4.28 -3.65
C ARG A 128 6.10 -3.47 -4.89
N PRO A 129 5.74 -3.95 -6.09
CA PRO A 129 5.99 -3.21 -7.31
C PRO A 129 5.05 -2.02 -7.45
N ILE A 130 5.54 -0.94 -8.07
CA ILE A 130 4.76 0.21 -8.51
C ILE A 130 5.19 0.62 -9.92
N THR A 131 4.24 1.11 -10.72
CA THR A 131 4.44 1.39 -12.14
C THR A 131 4.26 2.88 -12.42
N LEU A 132 5.32 3.50 -12.93
CA LEU A 132 5.33 4.89 -13.39
C LEU A 132 5.16 4.97 -14.91
N MET A 133 4.19 5.76 -15.36
CA MET A 133 3.76 5.91 -16.76
C MET A 133 3.79 7.37 -17.22
N ARG A 134 4.93 8.06 -17.05
CA ARG A 134 5.07 9.42 -17.59
C ARG A 134 5.46 9.44 -19.06
#